data_AF-A0A1N6GEG0-F1
#
_entry.id   AF-A0A1N6GEG0-F1
#
_cell.length_a   1.000
_cell.length_b   1.000
_cell.length_c   1.000
_cell.angle_alpha   90.00
_cell.angle_beta   90.00
_cell.angle_gamma   90.00
#
_symmetry.space_group_name_H-M   'P 1'
#
loop_
_entity.id
_entity.type
_entity.pdbx_description
1 polymer ?
#
loop_
_entity_poly.entity_id
_entity_poly.type
_entity_poly.pdbx_seq_one_letter_code
_entity_poly.pdbx_strand_id
1 'polypeptide(L)'
;MEPLTLAPEEKQTCTDKQAGDDLAENKAHGHFGACGEGAQNSGPNFNTSWRKTAIEVSDAYLKMMWEDEKALVTSGERDPNKDEDYSYIGHYLNMKGNYKTVACGITLSEDGKKGWFNVNFFRK
;
A
#
# COMPACT_ATOMS: atom_id res chain seq x y z
N MET A 1 -4.81 -0.17 18.87
CA MET A 1 -4.45 -1.25 17.93
C MET A 1 -3.10 -1.79 18.35
N GLU A 2 -2.93 -3.12 18.32
CA GLU A 2 -1.59 -3.70 18.39
C GLU A 2 -0.84 -3.35 17.11
N PRO A 3 0.46 -3.04 17.17
CA PRO A 3 1.27 -2.89 15.97
C PRO A 3 1.26 -4.17 15.13
N LEU A 4 1.20 -4.02 13.80
CA LEU A 4 1.40 -5.14 12.89
C LEU A 4 2.84 -5.62 12.99
N THR A 5 3.04 -6.93 12.89
CA THR A 5 4.38 -7.52 12.72
C THR A 5 4.64 -7.80 11.24
N LEU A 6 5.91 -8.03 10.87
CA LEU A 6 6.20 -8.47 9.52
C LEU A 6 5.57 -9.84 9.26
N ALA A 7 4.97 -9.99 8.08
CA ALA A 7 4.54 -11.29 7.57
C ALA A 7 5.76 -12.18 7.27
N PRO A 8 5.58 -13.52 7.19
CA PRO A 8 6.66 -14.44 6.84
C PRO A 8 7.37 -14.06 5.54
N GLU A 9 8.64 -14.47 5.41
CA GLU A 9 9.48 -14.13 4.25
C GLU A 9 8.82 -14.45 2.90
N GLU A 10 8.13 -15.59 2.79
CA GLU A 10 7.34 -15.97 1.60
C GLU A 10 6.35 -14.87 1.18
N LYS A 11 5.66 -14.24 2.14
CA LYS A 11 4.72 -13.14 1.88
C LYS A 11 5.45 -11.86 1.48
N GLN A 12 6.61 -11.58 2.06
CA GLN A 12 7.44 -10.44 1.66
C GLN A 12 7.87 -10.59 0.19
N THR A 13 8.45 -11.74 -0.16
CA THR A 13 8.88 -12.04 -1.53
C THR A 13 7.70 -12.02 -2.52
N CYS A 14 6.54 -12.53 -2.11
CA CYS A 14 5.34 -12.47 -2.95
C CYS A 14 4.91 -11.02 -3.20
N THR A 15 4.87 -10.16 -2.16
CA THR A 15 4.49 -8.76 -2.31
C THR A 15 5.50 -7.97 -3.15
N ASP A 16 6.81 -8.25 -3.05
CA ASP A 16 7.81 -7.70 -3.97
C ASP A 16 7.51 -8.06 -5.43
N LYS A 17 7.28 -9.34 -5.71
CA LYS A 17 6.93 -9.81 -7.06
C LYS A 17 5.64 -9.15 -7.56
N GLN A 18 4.63 -9.08 -6.71
CA GLN A 18 3.35 -8.47 -7.02
C GLN A 18 3.49 -6.99 -7.38
N ALA A 19 4.33 -6.23 -6.67
CA ALA A 19 4.63 -4.84 -7.03
C ALA A 19 5.28 -4.73 -8.42
N GLY A 20 6.15 -5.67 -8.77
CA GLY A 20 6.75 -5.75 -10.11
C GLY A 20 5.76 -6.12 -11.20
N ASP A 21 4.86 -7.07 -10.94
CA ASP A 21 3.82 -7.47 -11.88
C ASP A 21 2.82 -6.31 -12.12
N ASP A 22 2.38 -5.63 -11.04
CA ASP A 22 1.50 -4.47 -11.13
C ASP A 22 2.15 -3.28 -11.87
N LEU A 23 3.47 -3.09 -11.70
CA LEU A 23 4.25 -2.11 -12.47
C LEU A 23 4.28 -2.46 -13.96
N ALA A 24 4.52 -3.73 -14.29
CA ALA A 24 4.61 -4.21 -15.67
C ALA A 24 3.27 -4.07 -16.41
N GLU A 25 2.16 -4.36 -15.72
CA GLU A 25 0.81 -4.18 -16.26
C GLU A 25 0.28 -2.74 -16.15
N ASN A 26 0.99 -1.88 -15.41
CA ASN A 26 0.59 -0.51 -15.12
C ASN A 26 -0.83 -0.44 -14.49
N LYS A 27 -1.13 -1.35 -13.56
CA LYS A 27 -2.46 -1.53 -12.99
C LYS A 27 -2.44 -1.62 -11.47
N ALA A 28 -3.04 -0.62 -10.81
CA ALA A 28 -3.28 -0.67 -9.36
C ALA A 28 -4.12 -1.89 -9.01
N HIS A 29 -3.66 -2.67 -8.03
CA HIS A 29 -4.30 -3.90 -7.60
C HIS A 29 -4.47 -4.93 -8.72
N GLY A 30 -3.57 -4.93 -9.73
CA GLY A 30 -3.64 -5.86 -10.87
C GLY A 30 -3.61 -7.33 -10.45
N HIS A 31 -2.83 -7.62 -9.42
CA HIS A 31 -2.60 -8.96 -8.89
C HIS A 31 -3.11 -9.13 -7.44
N PHE A 32 -4.02 -8.27 -6.98
CA PHE A 32 -4.55 -8.35 -5.62
C PHE A 32 -5.13 -9.74 -5.30
N GLY A 33 -4.80 -10.25 -4.12
CA GLY A 33 -5.17 -11.58 -3.61
C GLY A 33 -4.19 -12.69 -3.98
N ALA A 34 -3.25 -12.47 -4.89
CA ALA A 34 -2.29 -13.49 -5.33
C ALA A 34 -1.36 -13.97 -4.19
N CYS A 35 -1.08 -13.10 -3.22
CA CYS A 35 -0.27 -13.43 -2.05
C CYS A 35 -1.12 -13.87 -0.84
N GLY A 36 -2.45 -13.97 -0.98
CA GLY A 36 -3.37 -14.31 0.11
C GLY A 36 -3.59 -13.18 1.12
N GLU A 37 -3.27 -11.94 0.75
CA GLU A 37 -3.58 -10.73 1.50
C GLU A 37 -5.10 -10.47 1.56
N GLY A 38 -5.56 -9.90 2.67
CA GLY A 38 -6.95 -9.50 2.84
C GLY A 38 -7.24 -8.07 2.40
N ALA A 39 -6.20 -7.24 2.32
CA ALA A 39 -6.23 -5.89 1.78
C ALA A 39 -4.86 -5.50 1.24
N GLN A 40 -4.84 -4.51 0.36
CA GLN A 40 -3.63 -3.95 -0.22
C GLN A 40 -3.77 -2.43 -0.33
N ASN A 41 -2.69 -1.71 -0.01
CA ASN A 41 -2.51 -0.33 -0.42
C ASN A 41 -1.45 -0.28 -1.51
N SER A 42 -1.64 0.59 -2.50
CA SER A 42 -0.72 0.73 -3.63
C SER A 42 -0.32 2.18 -3.86
N GLY A 43 0.98 2.40 -4.03
CA GLY A 43 1.59 3.63 -4.54
C GLY A 43 2.03 3.42 -5.99
N PRO A 44 1.13 3.59 -6.98
CA PRO A 44 1.41 3.29 -8.38
C PRO A 44 2.28 4.37 -9.04
N ASN A 45 3.19 3.95 -9.94
CA ASN A 45 3.97 4.81 -10.83
C ASN A 45 4.67 6.01 -10.17
N PHE A 46 5.19 5.84 -8.95
CA PHE A 46 5.90 6.92 -8.29
C PHE A 46 7.15 7.31 -9.07
N ASN A 47 7.45 8.60 -9.13
CA ASN A 47 8.61 9.11 -9.86
C ASN A 47 9.84 9.18 -8.95
N THR A 48 10.93 8.53 -9.37
CA THR A 48 12.17 8.44 -8.59
C THR A 48 12.97 9.73 -8.53
N SER A 49 12.67 10.72 -9.39
CA SER A 49 13.29 12.06 -9.29
C SER A 49 12.87 12.81 -8.02
N TRP A 50 11.73 12.45 -7.42
CA TRP A 50 11.20 13.03 -6.19
C TRP A 50 11.51 12.16 -4.96
N ARG A 51 11.79 10.86 -5.15
CA ARG A 51 11.99 9.86 -4.08
C ARG A 51 13.10 8.90 -4.49
N LYS A 52 14.29 9.06 -3.90
CA LYS A 52 15.52 8.42 -4.37
C LYS A 52 15.81 7.09 -3.68
N THR A 53 15.19 6.83 -2.54
CA THR A 53 15.39 5.61 -1.75
C THR A 53 14.07 4.93 -1.41
N ALA A 54 14.12 3.62 -1.15
CA ALA A 54 12.97 2.86 -0.68
C ALA A 54 12.34 3.46 0.59
N ILE A 55 13.17 3.98 1.51
CA ILE A 55 12.72 4.62 2.76
C ILE A 55 11.94 5.90 2.46
N GLU A 56 12.45 6.78 1.60
CA GLU A 56 11.76 8.03 1.25
C GLU A 56 10.42 7.77 0.55
N VAL A 57 10.33 6.72 -0.27
CA VAL A 57 9.09 6.28 -0.90
C VAL A 57 8.13 5.77 0.16
N SER A 58 8.55 4.83 1.00
CA SER A 58 7.68 4.21 2.00
C SER A 58 7.17 5.24 3.00
N ASP A 59 8.01 6.12 3.53
CA ASP A 59 7.61 7.15 4.50
C ASP A 59 6.54 8.08 3.92
N ALA A 60 6.70 8.45 2.64
CA ALA A 60 5.77 9.35 1.97
C ALA A 60 4.40 8.72 1.77
N TYR A 61 4.39 7.51 1.19
CA TYR A 61 3.15 6.81 0.89
C TYR A 61 2.45 6.37 2.17
N LEU A 62 3.19 5.85 3.16
CA LEU A 62 2.60 5.48 4.45
C LEU A 62 2.05 6.69 5.20
N LYS A 63 2.72 7.84 5.15
CA LYS A 63 2.18 9.09 5.73
C LYS A 63 0.88 9.50 5.03
N MET A 64 0.86 9.53 3.70
CA MET A 64 -0.34 9.91 2.94
C MET A 64 -1.51 8.94 3.23
N MET A 65 -1.26 7.65 3.13
CA MET A 65 -2.25 6.59 3.35
C MET A 65 -2.78 6.54 4.79
N TRP A 66 -1.97 6.96 5.77
CA TRP A 66 -2.36 6.94 7.18
C TRP A 66 -2.78 8.31 7.70
N GLU A 67 -1.86 9.28 7.74
CA GLU A 67 -2.09 10.56 8.39
C GLU A 67 -3.04 11.46 7.60
N ASP A 68 -2.80 11.61 6.29
CA ASP A 68 -3.57 12.54 5.46
C ASP A 68 -5.01 12.03 5.28
N GLU A 69 -5.19 10.74 4.97
CA GLU A 69 -6.52 10.13 4.87
C GLU A 69 -7.26 10.07 6.22
N LYS A 70 -6.56 9.81 7.32
CA LYS A 70 -7.15 9.88 8.66
C LYS A 70 -7.64 11.30 8.96
N ALA A 71 -6.92 12.33 8.55
CA ALA A 71 -7.31 13.72 8.78
C ALA A 71 -8.68 14.00 8.14
N LEU A 72 -8.91 13.53 6.91
CA LEU A 72 -10.20 13.64 6.21
C LEU A 72 -11.36 13.00 6.97
N VAL A 73 -11.12 11.85 7.61
CA VAL A 73 -12.13 11.18 8.45
C VAL A 73 -12.37 11.96 9.75
N THR A 74 -11.30 12.38 10.42
CA THR A 74 -11.42 13.05 11.73
C THR A 74 -11.97 14.47 11.64
N SER A 75 -11.81 15.15 10.51
CA SER A 75 -12.42 16.45 10.23
C SER A 75 -13.91 16.35 9.89
N GLY A 76 -14.39 15.16 9.55
CA GLY A 76 -15.74 14.92 9.05
C GLY A 76 -15.92 15.25 7.56
N GLU A 77 -14.83 15.51 6.82
CA GLU A 77 -14.87 15.70 5.37
C GLU A 77 -15.26 14.40 4.63
N ARG A 78 -14.84 13.26 5.18
CA ARG A 78 -15.11 11.92 4.64
C ARG A 78 -15.69 11.00 5.72
N ASP A 79 -16.70 10.23 5.36
CA ASP A 79 -17.36 9.28 6.26
C ASP A 79 -16.88 7.84 5.98
N PRO A 80 -16.29 7.14 6.96
CA PRO A 80 -15.81 5.78 6.80
C PRO A 80 -16.93 4.74 6.55
N ASN A 81 -18.20 5.13 6.66
CA ASN A 81 -19.35 4.27 6.42
C ASN A 81 -20.07 4.57 5.08
N LYS A 82 -19.54 5.49 4.28
CA LYS A 82 -20.09 5.82 2.95
C LYS A 82 -19.19 5.26 1.85
N ASP A 83 -19.77 4.46 0.97
CA ASP A 83 -19.03 3.83 -0.13
C ASP A 83 -18.41 4.86 -1.09
N GLU A 84 -19.09 6.00 -1.31
CA GLU A 84 -18.61 7.09 -2.16
C GLU A 84 -17.32 7.76 -1.64
N ASP A 85 -17.04 7.65 -0.35
CA ASP A 85 -15.82 8.19 0.25
C ASP A 85 -14.66 7.20 0.21
N TYR A 86 -14.90 5.91 -0.09
CA TYR A 86 -13.87 4.87 -0.03
C TYR A 86 -12.65 5.18 -0.92
N SER A 87 -12.83 5.81 -2.09
CA SER A 87 -11.70 6.18 -2.96
C SER A 87 -10.76 7.22 -2.35
N TYR A 88 -11.19 7.95 -1.31
CA TYR A 88 -10.39 9.00 -0.64
C TYR A 88 -9.74 8.53 0.65
N ILE A 89 -10.29 7.49 1.29
CA ILE A 89 -9.86 7.05 2.63
C ILE A 89 -9.61 5.54 2.71
N GLY A 90 -9.70 4.83 1.57
CA GLY A 90 -9.63 3.38 1.50
C GLY A 90 -8.31 2.82 2.05
N HIS A 91 -7.20 3.55 1.87
CA HIS A 91 -5.91 3.11 2.40
C HIS A 91 -5.87 3.16 3.93
N TYR A 92 -6.40 4.24 4.51
CA TYR A 92 -6.57 4.36 5.95
C TYR A 92 -7.50 3.28 6.50
N LEU A 93 -8.60 2.97 5.79
CA LEU A 93 -9.52 1.89 6.17
C LEU A 93 -8.87 0.51 6.14
N ASN A 94 -8.02 0.24 5.15
CA ASN A 94 -7.23 -0.99 5.08
C ASN A 94 -6.22 -1.06 6.23
N MET A 95 -5.48 0.01 6.50
CA MET A 95 -4.47 0.07 7.56
C MET A 95 -5.08 -0.08 8.96
N LYS A 96 -6.29 0.46 9.20
CA LYS A 96 -7.00 0.31 10.48
C LYS A 96 -7.77 -1.01 10.61
N GLY A 97 -7.75 -1.85 9.57
CA GLY A 97 -8.48 -3.11 9.51
C GLY A 97 -8.00 -4.13 10.54
N ASN A 98 -8.75 -5.23 10.67
CA ASN A 98 -8.40 -6.32 11.58
C ASN A 98 -7.36 -7.25 10.93
N TYR A 99 -6.11 -6.78 10.87
CA TYR A 99 -4.95 -7.50 10.36
C TYR A 99 -3.91 -7.69 11.48
N LYS A 100 -2.99 -8.65 11.28
CA LYS A 100 -1.94 -9.02 12.25
C LYS A 100 -0.55 -8.86 11.69
N THR A 101 -0.38 -9.11 10.40
CA THR A 101 0.91 -9.01 9.74
C THR A 101 0.85 -8.16 8.47
N VAL A 102 2.01 -7.63 8.08
CA VAL A 102 2.18 -6.77 6.90
C VAL A 102 3.35 -7.24 6.06
N ALA A 103 3.20 -7.18 4.73
CA ALA A 103 4.30 -7.30 3.78
C ALA A 103 4.37 -6.06 2.89
N CYS A 104 5.57 -5.64 2.55
CA CYS A 104 5.81 -4.48 1.71
C CYS A 104 6.64 -4.89 0.50
N GLY A 105 6.31 -4.34 -0.67
CA GLY A 105 7.05 -4.59 -1.89
C GLY A 105 7.32 -3.31 -2.65
N ILE A 106 8.57 -3.10 -3.09
CA ILE A 106 8.97 -1.95 -3.89
C ILE A 106 9.70 -2.44 -5.13
N THR A 107 9.18 -2.11 -6.32
CA THR A 107 9.85 -2.40 -7.59
C THR A 107 10.07 -1.11 -8.38
N LEU A 108 11.17 -1.05 -9.13
CA LEU A 108 11.48 0.04 -10.07
C LEU A 108 11.37 -0.46 -11.51
N SER A 109 11.07 0.45 -12.43
CA SER A 109 11.16 0.19 -13.87
C SER A 109 12.63 -0.05 -14.27
N GLU A 110 12.85 -0.71 -15.41
CA GLU A 110 14.21 -0.99 -15.92
C GLU A 110 15.06 0.28 -16.05
N ASP A 111 14.45 1.41 -16.45
CA ASP A 111 15.12 2.70 -16.56
C ASP A 111 15.24 3.46 -15.23
N GLY A 112 14.72 2.88 -14.14
CA GLY A 112 14.76 3.43 -12.79
C GLY A 112 13.97 4.71 -12.60
N LYS A 113 13.14 5.15 -13.56
CA LYS A 113 12.40 6.44 -13.48
C LYS A 113 11.06 6.34 -12.78
N LYS A 114 10.47 5.15 -12.80
CA LYS A 114 9.19 4.85 -12.16
C LYS A 114 9.38 3.75 -11.14
N GLY A 115 8.51 3.71 -10.16
CA GLY A 115 8.40 2.58 -9.27
C GLY A 115 6.97 2.31 -8.85
N TRP A 116 6.83 1.20 -8.14
CA TRP A 116 5.58 0.72 -7.60
C TRP A 116 5.79 0.27 -6.16
N PHE A 117 4.88 0.66 -5.29
CA PHE A 117 4.90 0.30 -3.88
C PHE A 117 3.60 -0.40 -3.53
N ASN A 118 3.68 -1.61 -2.98
CA ASN A 118 2.53 -2.32 -2.44
C ASN A 118 2.73 -2.56 -0.94
N VAL A 119 1.64 -2.44 -0.17
CA VAL A 119 1.55 -2.81 1.25
C VAL A 119 0.40 -3.79 1.39
N ASN A 120 0.72 -5.04 1.68
CA ASN A 120 -0.25 -6.11 1.84
C ASN A 120 -0.51 -6.39 3.32
N PHE A 121 -1.79 -6.53 3.67
CA PHE A 121 -2.23 -6.79 5.04
C PHE A 121 -2.83 -8.18 5.17
N PHE A 122 -2.40 -8.94 6.17
CA PHE A 122 -2.83 -10.33 6.37
C PHE A 122 -3.44 -10.53 7.76
N ARG A 123 -4.45 -11.40 7.85
CA ARG A 123 -5.14 -11.74 9.11
C ARG A 123 -4.37 -12.74 9.98
N LYS A 124 -3.40 -13.45 9.38
CA LYS A 124 -2.57 -14.47 10.02
C LYS A 124 -1.15 -14.36 9.47
#